data_AF-A0A3S4HB55-F1
#
_entry.id   AF-A0A3S4HB55-F1
#
_cell.length_a   1.000
_cell.length_b   1.000
_cell.length_c   1.000
_cell.angle_alpha   90.00
_cell.angle_beta   90.00
_cell.angle_gamma   90.00
#
_symmetry.space_group_name_H-M   'P 1'
#
loop_
_entity.id
_entity.type
_entity.pdbx_description
1 polymer ?
#
loop_
_entity_poly.entity_id
_entity_poly.type
_entity_poly.pdbx_seq_one_letter_code
_entity_poly.pdbx_strand_id
1 'polypeptide(L)'
;MTLVSSGYDLGQQVAQIDNFIAAKVDMIILNAADSKGIGPAVKRAKEAGIVVVAVDVAAEGADATITSDNTQAGELACKYISDRLNNKGNVVIINGRRSPPYKTASKAAKRSSKNTRTLKSSPPTRTPKAAGKAAWR
;
A
#
# COMPACT_ATOMS: atom_id res chain seq x y z
N MET A 1 1.20 12.84 20.30
CA MET A 1 1.03 12.00 19.09
C MET A 1 -0.43 11.57 19.03
N THR A 2 -1.12 11.87 17.92
CA THR A 2 -2.54 11.54 17.71
C THR A 2 -2.64 10.44 16.67
N LEU A 3 -3.46 9.42 16.94
CA LEU A 3 -3.68 8.29 16.05
C LEU A 3 -5.14 8.22 15.64
N VAL A 4 -5.38 8.11 14.34
CA VAL A 4 -6.72 7.94 13.77
C VAL A 4 -6.67 6.86 12.70
N SER A 5 -7.76 6.13 12.52
CA SER A 5 -7.92 5.17 11.42
C SER A 5 -8.84 5.78 10.37
N SER A 6 -8.46 5.70 9.10
CA SER A 6 -9.35 6.09 7.99
C SER A 6 -10.45 5.07 7.73
N GLY A 7 -10.34 3.85 8.27
CA GLY A 7 -11.24 2.74 7.90
C GLY A 7 -11.18 2.38 6.41
N TYR A 8 -10.09 2.76 5.72
CA TYR A 8 -9.97 2.71 4.27
C TYR A 8 -11.01 3.55 3.50
N ASP A 9 -11.58 4.57 4.14
CA ASP A 9 -12.50 5.53 3.53
C ASP A 9 -11.78 6.86 3.24
N LEU A 10 -11.88 7.32 1.98
CA LEU A 10 -11.23 8.55 1.54
C LEU A 10 -11.83 9.79 2.19
N GLY A 11 -13.16 9.87 2.30
CA GLY A 11 -13.84 11.02 2.88
C GLY A 11 -13.47 11.21 4.35
N GLN A 12 -13.45 10.12 5.10
CA GLN A 12 -12.99 10.11 6.49
C GLN A 12 -11.53 10.56 6.61
N GLN A 13 -10.64 10.08 5.75
CA GLN A 13 -9.23 10.46 5.79
C GLN A 13 -9.00 11.94 5.43
N VAL A 14 -9.77 12.47 4.48
CA VAL A 14 -9.75 13.91 4.14
C VAL A 14 -10.14 14.74 5.35
N ALA A 15 -11.25 14.40 6.02
CA ALA A 15 -11.69 15.12 7.22
C ALA A 15 -10.65 15.03 8.36
N GLN A 16 -9.97 13.90 8.50
CA GLN A 16 -8.89 13.73 9.48
C GLN A 16 -7.69 14.65 9.19
N ILE A 17 -7.29 14.79 7.92
CA ILE A 17 -6.23 15.72 7.54
C ILE A 17 -6.66 17.16 7.82
N ASP A 18 -7.88 17.54 7.48
CA ASP A 18 -8.39 18.90 7.76
C ASP A 18 -8.42 19.20 9.27
N ASN A 19 -8.75 18.21 10.11
CA ASN A 19 -8.65 18.34 11.57
C ASN A 19 -7.20 18.53 12.05
N PHE A 20 -6.24 17.84 11.43
CA PHE A 20 -4.82 18.02 11.75
C PHE A 20 -4.27 19.38 11.33
N ILE A 21 -4.77 19.91 10.20
CA ILE A 21 -4.48 21.29 9.77
C ILE A 21 -5.01 22.28 10.80
N ALA A 22 -6.28 22.15 11.20
CA ALA A 22 -6.89 23.02 12.21
C ALA A 22 -6.16 22.95 13.56
N ALA A 23 -5.69 21.75 13.94
CA ALA A 23 -4.89 21.53 15.14
C ALA A 23 -3.43 22.00 15.02
N LYS A 24 -3.00 22.49 13.85
CA LYS A 24 -1.64 22.98 13.57
C LYS A 24 -0.56 21.98 13.99
N VAL A 25 -0.74 20.71 13.64
CA VAL A 25 0.29 19.70 13.91
C VAL A 25 1.56 19.99 13.10
N ASP A 26 2.72 19.62 13.61
CA ASP A 26 3.98 19.85 12.91
C ASP A 26 4.19 18.91 11.71
N MET A 27 3.62 17.69 11.78
CA MET A 27 3.80 16.64 10.79
C MET A 27 2.62 15.66 10.74
N ILE A 28 2.34 15.13 9.56
CA ILE A 28 1.38 14.04 9.32
C ILE A 28 2.13 12.84 8.72
N ILE A 29 2.03 11.69 9.38
CA ILE A 29 2.42 10.39 8.83
C ILE A 29 1.19 9.74 8.22
N LEU A 30 1.20 9.50 6.91
CA LEU A 30 0.01 9.16 6.12
C LEU A 30 0.14 7.80 5.43
N ASN A 31 -0.70 6.83 5.80
CA ASN A 31 -1.00 5.68 4.94
C ASN A 31 -2.30 5.96 4.17
N ALA A 32 -2.20 6.31 2.89
CA ALA A 32 -3.32 6.79 2.09
C ALA A 32 -4.33 5.68 1.73
N ALA A 33 -5.62 5.94 2.00
CA ALA A 33 -6.72 5.07 1.58
C ALA A 33 -6.88 5.04 0.05
N ASP A 34 -6.65 6.19 -0.59
CA ASP A 34 -6.52 6.35 -2.04
C ASP A 34 -5.34 7.28 -2.36
N SER A 35 -4.32 6.75 -3.05
CA SER A 35 -3.09 7.48 -3.36
C SER A 35 -3.30 8.77 -4.12
N LYS A 36 -4.27 8.81 -5.04
CA LYS A 36 -4.53 9.99 -5.89
C LYS A 36 -5.59 10.88 -5.26
N GLY A 37 -6.68 10.27 -4.80
CA GLY A 37 -7.82 10.98 -4.21
C GLY A 37 -7.47 11.80 -2.98
N ILE A 38 -6.41 11.42 -2.25
CA ILE A 38 -5.95 12.18 -1.06
C ILE A 38 -5.17 13.46 -1.41
N GLY A 39 -4.71 13.60 -2.67
CA GLY A 39 -3.81 14.68 -3.11
C GLY A 39 -4.27 16.10 -2.74
N PRO A 40 -5.54 16.48 -2.94
CA PRO A 40 -6.03 17.80 -2.54
C PRO A 40 -5.92 18.08 -1.04
N ALA A 41 -6.11 17.08 -0.18
CA ALA A 41 -5.98 17.25 1.28
C ALA A 41 -4.50 17.37 1.69
N VAL A 42 -3.62 16.56 1.08
CA VAL A 42 -2.16 16.66 1.28
C VAL A 42 -1.65 18.04 0.87
N LYS A 43 -2.13 18.57 -0.27
CA LYS A 43 -1.78 19.93 -0.73
C LYS A 43 -2.15 20.99 0.32
N ARG A 44 -3.37 20.95 0.86
CA ARG A 44 -3.81 21.89 1.91
C ARG A 44 -2.94 21.79 3.16
N ALA A 45 -2.56 20.59 3.59
CA ALA A 45 -1.69 20.41 4.75
C ALA A 45 -0.32 21.05 4.54
N LYS A 46 0.27 20.84 3.37
CA LYS A 46 1.56 21.44 3.01
C LYS A 46 1.50 22.96 2.88
N GLU A 47 0.42 23.49 2.30
CA GLU A 47 0.18 24.94 2.24
C GLU A 47 0.04 25.57 3.63
N ALA A 48 -0.39 24.80 4.64
CA ALA A 48 -0.41 25.20 6.05
C ALA A 48 0.94 25.03 6.77
N GLY A 49 2.01 24.65 6.06
CA GLY A 49 3.36 24.46 6.62
C GLY A 49 3.58 23.11 7.30
N ILE A 50 2.67 22.15 7.12
CA ILE A 50 2.75 20.83 7.74
C ILE A 50 3.50 19.86 6.83
N VAL A 51 4.51 19.17 7.37
CA VAL A 51 5.24 18.14 6.63
C VAL A 51 4.38 16.88 6.52
N VAL A 52 4.24 16.34 5.31
CA VAL A 52 3.45 15.12 5.06
C VAL A 52 4.35 14.00 4.53
N VAL A 53 4.52 12.95 5.33
CA VAL A 53 5.28 11.75 4.95
C VAL A 53 4.33 10.59 4.71
N ALA A 54 4.31 10.10 3.47
CA ALA A 54 3.56 8.90 3.13
C ALA A 54 4.30 7.63 3.56
N VAL A 55 3.57 6.64 4.05
CA VAL A 55 4.13 5.35 4.48
C VAL A 55 3.33 4.19 3.88
N ASP A 56 4.02 3.11 3.50
CA ASP A 56 3.47 1.87 2.89
C ASP A 56 2.89 2.06 1.47
N VAL A 57 2.04 3.07 1.31
CA VAL A 57 1.40 3.44 0.05
C VAL A 57 1.72 4.91 -0.25
N ALA A 58 2.11 5.19 -1.49
CA ALA A 58 2.33 6.56 -1.95
C ALA A 58 1.07 7.43 -1.80
N ALA A 59 1.26 8.70 -1.47
CA ALA A 59 0.22 9.72 -1.45
C ALA A 59 0.65 10.86 -2.38
N GLU A 60 -0.24 11.27 -3.28
CA GLU A 60 0.03 12.33 -4.24
C GLU A 60 0.32 13.65 -3.50
N GLY A 61 1.45 14.28 -3.83
CA GLY A 61 1.88 15.54 -3.22
C GLY A 61 2.63 15.44 -1.89
N ALA A 62 2.78 14.25 -1.30
CA ALA A 62 3.55 14.06 -0.06
C ALA A 62 5.02 14.47 -0.24
N ASP A 63 5.66 14.93 0.82
CA ASP A 63 7.05 15.39 0.82
C ASP A 63 8.05 14.23 0.67
N ALA A 64 7.73 13.10 1.29
CA ALA A 64 8.47 11.87 1.16
C ALA A 64 7.52 10.67 1.16
N THR A 65 7.97 9.56 0.60
CA THR A 65 7.27 8.27 0.69
C THR A 65 8.24 7.20 1.17
N ILE A 66 7.90 6.53 2.26
CA ILE A 66 8.70 5.44 2.83
C ILE A 66 7.96 4.13 2.62
N THR A 67 8.56 3.21 1.84
CA THR A 67 8.02 1.88 1.57
C THR A 67 9.10 0.83 1.67
N SER A 68 8.72 -0.43 1.89
CA SER A 68 9.61 -1.57 1.64
C SER A 68 9.94 -1.71 0.15
N ASP A 69 11.06 -2.37 -0.16
CA ASP A 69 11.35 -2.79 -1.53
C ASP A 69 10.46 -3.99 -1.91
N ASN A 70 9.29 -3.66 -2.44
CA ASN A 70 8.33 -4.64 -2.90
C ASN A 70 8.82 -5.42 -4.13
N THR A 71 9.79 -4.90 -4.89
CA THR A 71 10.41 -5.64 -5.99
C THR A 71 11.24 -6.79 -5.44
N GLN A 72 12.16 -6.46 -4.53
CA GLN A 72 13.01 -7.44 -3.86
C GLN A 72 12.18 -8.48 -3.12
N ALA A 73 11.11 -8.07 -2.42
CA ALA A 73 10.21 -9.00 -1.74
C ALA A 73 9.60 -10.04 -2.71
N GLY A 74 9.11 -9.58 -3.88
CA GLY A 74 8.56 -10.47 -4.91
C GLY A 74 9.61 -11.41 -5.51
N GLU A 75 10.83 -10.91 -5.74
CA GLU A 75 11.95 -11.70 -6.25
C GLU A 75 12.40 -12.79 -5.27
N LEU A 76 12.59 -12.44 -4.00
CA LEU A 76 13.01 -13.36 -2.94
C LEU A 76 11.96 -14.46 -2.72
N ALA A 77 10.67 -14.10 -2.67
CA ALA A 77 9.60 -15.06 -2.49
C ALA A 77 9.53 -16.08 -3.65
N CYS A 78 9.59 -15.61 -4.90
CA CYS A 78 9.56 -16.52 -6.06
C CYS A 78 10.86 -17.30 -6.24
N LYS A 79 12.01 -16.75 -5.85
CA LYS A 79 13.27 -17.49 -5.83
C LYS A 79 13.19 -18.65 -4.85
N TYR A 80 12.74 -18.41 -3.62
CA TYR A 80 12.58 -19.45 -2.61
C TYR A 80 11.68 -20.59 -3.11
N ILE A 81 10.54 -20.25 -3.71
CA ILE A 81 9.60 -21.24 -4.26
C ILE A 81 10.24 -22.01 -5.43
N SER A 82 10.90 -21.32 -6.35
CA SER A 82 11.55 -21.95 -7.52
C SER A 82 12.66 -22.92 -7.09
N ASP A 83 13.48 -22.52 -6.11
CA ASP A 83 14.55 -23.37 -5.56
C ASP A 83 13.97 -24.62 -4.90
N ARG A 84 12.93 -24.47 -4.07
CA ARG A 84 12.23 -25.60 -3.41
C ARG A 84 11.61 -26.59 -4.40
N LEU A 85 11.19 -26.09 -5.56
CA LEU A 85 10.58 -26.88 -6.62
C LEU A 85 11.60 -27.41 -7.63
N ASN A 86 12.91 -27.22 -7.39
CA ASN A 86 13.97 -27.55 -8.35
C ASN A 86 13.68 -26.98 -9.74
N ASN A 87 13.15 -25.75 -9.80
CA ASN A 87 12.73 -25.06 -11.02
C ASN A 87 11.71 -25.83 -11.88
N LYS A 88 10.92 -26.74 -11.29
CA LYS A 88 9.94 -27.56 -12.02
C LYS A 88 8.58 -27.53 -11.36
N GLY A 89 7.53 -27.49 -12.17
CA GLY A 89 6.15 -27.53 -11.71
C GLY A 89 5.41 -26.22 -11.97
N ASN A 90 4.15 -26.23 -11.53
CA ASN A 90 3.21 -25.16 -11.80
C ASN A 90 3.06 -24.27 -10.56
N VAL A 91 3.14 -22.96 -10.76
CA VAL A 91 2.97 -21.97 -9.70
C VAL A 91 1.85 -20.99 -10.03
N VAL A 92 1.16 -20.51 -9.01
CA VAL A 92 0.08 -19.54 -9.11
C VAL A 92 0.42 -18.32 -8.26
N ILE A 93 0.20 -17.11 -8.81
CA ILE A 93 0.37 -15.85 -8.09
C ILE A 93 -1.02 -15.29 -7.80
N ILE A 94 -1.38 -15.23 -6.51
CA ILE A 94 -2.62 -14.63 -6.05
C ILE A 94 -2.38 -13.13 -5.87
N ASN A 95 -3.04 -12.30 -6.67
CA ASN A 95 -2.87 -10.84 -6.58
C ASN A 95 -3.82 -10.20 -5.57
N GLY A 96 -3.32 -9.17 -4.87
CA GLY A 96 -4.11 -8.29 -4.01
C GLY A 96 -4.69 -7.05 -4.72
N ARG A 97 -5.24 -6.12 -3.93
CA ARG A 97 -5.80 -4.81 -4.34
C ARG A 97 -4.91 -4.04 -5.30
N ARG A 98 -5.45 -3.22 -6.21
CA ARG A 98 -4.71 -2.50 -7.27
C ARG A 98 -3.96 -1.15 -6.92
N SER A 99 -3.29 -0.99 -5.76
CA SER A 99 -2.36 0.15 -5.39
C SER A 99 -0.93 0.18 -6.07
N PRO A 100 0.17 0.77 -5.54
CA PRO A 100 1.53 0.48 -6.04
C PRO A 100 2.27 -0.77 -5.50
N PRO A 101 2.32 -1.07 -4.19
CA PRO A 101 3.27 -2.04 -3.61
C PRO A 101 3.08 -3.49 -4.12
N TYR A 102 1.87 -4.05 -4.03
CA TYR A 102 1.56 -5.40 -4.53
C TYR A 102 1.69 -5.51 -6.07
N LYS A 103 1.56 -4.39 -6.82
CA LYS A 103 1.74 -4.36 -8.28
C LYS A 103 3.18 -4.64 -8.62
N THR A 104 4.08 -3.95 -7.92
CA THR A 104 5.53 -4.11 -8.04
C THR A 104 5.96 -5.52 -7.61
N ALA A 105 5.50 -6.00 -6.45
CA ALA A 105 5.81 -7.35 -5.97
C ALA A 105 5.34 -8.44 -6.93
N SER A 106 4.10 -8.37 -7.44
CA SER A 106 3.56 -9.34 -8.41
C SER A 106 4.35 -9.34 -9.72
N LYS A 107 4.76 -8.16 -10.22
CA LYS A 107 5.57 -8.06 -11.43
C LYS A 107 6.96 -8.66 -11.25
N ALA A 108 7.59 -8.42 -10.10
CA ALA A 108 8.90 -8.95 -9.75
C ALA A 108 8.86 -10.48 -9.57
N ALA A 109 7.86 -10.98 -8.84
CA ALA A 109 7.55 -12.41 -8.71
C ALA A 109 7.45 -13.13 -10.05
N LYS A 110 6.65 -12.59 -10.98
CA LYS A 110 6.49 -13.14 -12.35
C LYS A 110 7.79 -13.19 -13.16
N ARG A 111 8.73 -12.26 -12.91
CA ARG A 111 10.03 -12.24 -13.61
C ARG A 111 10.96 -13.32 -13.07
N SER A 112 10.97 -13.52 -11.76
CA SER A 112 11.80 -14.52 -11.06
C SER A 112 11.30 -15.94 -11.31
N SER A 113 10.00 -16.15 -11.52
CA SER A 113 9.41 -17.47 -11.74
C SER A 113 9.53 -18.04 -13.15
N LYS A 114 10.28 -17.41 -14.08
CA LYS A 114 10.30 -17.80 -15.52
C LYS A 114 10.72 -19.25 -15.81
N ASN A 115 11.49 -19.89 -14.93
CA ASN A 115 11.84 -21.32 -15.07
C ASN A 115 10.73 -22.28 -14.58
N THR A 116 9.74 -21.77 -13.86
CA THR A 116 8.54 -22.52 -13.43
C THR A 116 7.30 -22.05 -14.21
N ARG A 117 6.44 -22.98 -14.65
CA ARG A 117 5.28 -22.61 -15.48
C ARG A 117 4.26 -21.87 -14.61
N THR A 118 4.10 -20.56 -14.86
CA THR A 118 3.13 -19.74 -14.12
C THR A 118 1.76 -19.87 -14.78
N LEU A 119 0.79 -20.54 -14.13
CA LEU A 119 -0.43 -21.03 -14.81
C LEU A 119 -1.52 -19.97 -15.06
N LYS A 120 -1.56 -18.91 -14.26
CA LYS A 120 -2.34 -17.66 -14.44
C LYS A 120 -2.27 -16.88 -13.12
N SER A 121 -2.32 -15.56 -13.17
CA SER A 121 -2.40 -14.75 -11.95
C SER A 121 -3.84 -14.36 -11.66
N SER A 122 -4.33 -14.58 -10.44
CA SER A 122 -5.71 -14.27 -10.06
C SER A 122 -6.02 -12.78 -10.17
N PRO A 123 -7.27 -12.38 -10.47
CA PRO A 123 -7.67 -10.97 -10.40
C PRO A 123 -7.50 -10.41 -8.99
N PRO A 124 -7.31 -9.08 -8.83
CA PRO A 124 -7.15 -8.44 -7.53
C PRO A 124 -8.39 -8.67 -6.66
N THR A 125 -8.21 -9.18 -5.45
CA THR A 125 -9.31 -9.31 -4.48
C THR A 125 -9.79 -7.93 -4.02
N ARG A 126 -11.07 -7.58 -4.24
CA ARG A 126 -11.72 -6.45 -3.55
C ARG A 126 -11.85 -6.84 -2.08
N THR A 127 -11.16 -6.14 -1.19
CA THR A 127 -11.43 -6.23 0.25
C THR A 127 -12.86 -5.76 0.50
N PRO A 128 -13.70 -6.50 1.26
CA PRO A 128 -14.96 -5.98 1.76
C PRO A 128 -14.70 -4.70 2.55
N LYS A 129 -15.61 -3.70 2.48
CA LYS A 129 -15.58 -2.59 3.44
C LYS A 129 -15.66 -3.21 4.84
N ALA A 130 -14.73 -2.83 5.72
CA ALA A 130 -14.63 -3.40 7.06
C ALA A 130 -15.97 -3.23 7.79
N ALA A 131 -16.72 -4.31 7.95
CA ALA A 131 -17.82 -4.39 8.88
C ALA A 131 -17.23 -4.64 10.27
N GLY A 132 -17.43 -3.69 11.19
CA GLY A 132 -17.39 -3.93 12.63
C GLY A 132 -16.00 -4.13 13.25
N LYS A 133 -15.74 -3.33 14.29
CA LYS A 133 -14.60 -3.47 15.20
C LYS A 133 -14.50 -4.92 15.71
N ALA A 134 -13.37 -5.58 15.47
CA ALA A 134 -12.95 -6.72 16.27
C ALA A 134 -11.72 -6.28 17.08
N ALA A 135 -11.97 -5.98 18.35
CA ALA A 135 -10.94 -5.83 19.37
C ALA A 135 -10.19 -7.16 19.51
N TRP A 136 -8.86 -7.11 19.53
CA TRP A 136 -8.05 -8.21 20.04
C TRP A 136 -7.12 -7.67 21.13
N ARG A 137 -7.18 -8.38 22.25
CA ARG A 137 -6.32 -8.24 23.43
C ARG A 137 -4.92 -8.77 23.14
#